data_AF-A3AYE9-F1
#
_entry.id   AF-A3AYE9-F1
#
_cell.length_a   1.000
_cell.length_b   1.000
_cell.length_c   1.000
_cell.angle_alpha   90.00
_cell.angle_beta   90.00
_cell.angle_gamma   90.00
#
_symmetry.space_group_name_H-M   'P 1'
#
loop_
_entity.id
_entity.type
_entity.pdbx_description
1 polymer ?
#
loop_
_entity_poly.entity_id
_entity_poly.type
_entity_poly.pdbx_seq_one_letter_code
_entity_poly.pdbx_strand_id
1 'polypeptide(L)'
;MASKRILKELKDLQKDPPTSCSAGPVGEDMFHWQATIMGPSDSPFAGGVFLVNIHFPPDYPFKPPKVSFRTKVFHPNINSNGSICLDILKEQWSPALTISKVLLSICSLLTDPNPDDPLVPEIAHMYKTDRAKYESPLAPGHRSTPWAKASQTGGRVETQRRYHLNNHQVTTLPPTKYEWTFEGCCAQLNSYVPYLVKSVSVW
;
A
#
# COMPACT_ATOMS: atom_id res chain seq x y z
N MET A 1 -25.16 11.28 4.60
CA MET A 1 -25.19 9.81 4.39
C MET A 1 -23.82 9.25 4.09
N ALA A 2 -23.00 9.92 3.28
CA ALA A 2 -21.60 9.56 3.00
C ALA A 2 -20.77 9.23 4.25
N SER A 3 -20.73 10.11 5.25
CA SER A 3 -19.91 9.90 6.46
C SER A 3 -20.30 8.62 7.23
N LYS A 4 -21.60 8.30 7.32
CA LYS A 4 -22.07 7.06 7.97
C LYS A 4 -21.58 5.82 7.21
N ARG A 5 -21.60 5.88 5.88
CA ARG A 5 -21.11 4.80 5.00
C ARG A 5 -19.60 4.63 5.13
N ILE A 6 -18.84 5.71 5.05
CA ILE A 6 -17.37 5.72 5.19
C ILE A 6 -16.95 5.16 6.56
N LEU A 7 -17.58 5.60 7.64
CA LEU A 7 -17.31 5.09 8.99
C LEU A 7 -17.64 3.60 9.13
N LYS A 8 -18.71 3.14 8.49
CA LYS A 8 -19.04 1.71 8.47
C LYS A 8 -17.96 0.91 7.74
N GLU A 9 -17.56 1.35 6.55
CA GLU A 9 -16.50 0.67 5.79
C GLU A 9 -15.15 0.68 6.52
N LEU A 10 -14.81 1.73 7.26
CA LEU A 10 -13.60 1.77 8.08
C LEU A 10 -13.64 0.70 9.17
N LYS A 11 -14.78 0.56 9.87
CA LYS A 11 -14.95 -0.47 10.89
C LYS A 11 -14.91 -1.87 10.29
N ASP A 12 -15.52 -2.06 9.13
CA ASP A 12 -15.51 -3.34 8.42
C ASP A 12 -14.08 -3.71 8.01
N LEU A 13 -13.29 -2.77 7.49
CA LEU A 13 -11.86 -2.97 7.17
C LEU A 13 -11.00 -3.27 8.40
N GLN A 14 -11.27 -2.62 9.54
CA GLN A 14 -10.54 -2.89 10.78
C GLN A 14 -10.88 -4.27 11.37
N LYS A 15 -12.12 -4.73 11.16
CA LYS A 15 -12.59 -6.03 11.64
C LYS A 15 -12.13 -7.17 10.74
N ASP A 16 -12.16 -6.97 9.43
CA ASP A 16 -11.85 -7.96 8.41
C ASP A 16 -11.01 -7.31 7.29
N PRO A 17 -9.70 -7.13 7.53
CA PRO A 17 -8.83 -6.48 6.57
C PRO A 17 -8.61 -7.38 5.33
N PRO A 18 -8.68 -6.84 4.11
CA PRO A 18 -8.39 -7.60 2.90
C PRO A 18 -6.93 -8.10 2.91
N THR A 19 -6.71 -9.33 2.45
CA THR A 19 -5.38 -9.93 2.34
C THR A 19 -4.44 -8.99 1.59
N SER A 20 -3.23 -8.78 2.13
CA SER A 20 -2.19 -7.95 1.51
C SER A 20 -2.55 -6.46 1.36
N CYS A 21 -3.63 -5.99 1.97
CA CYS A 21 -4.10 -4.62 1.86
C CYS A 21 -4.40 -4.01 3.24
N SER A 22 -4.13 -2.72 3.38
CA SER A 22 -4.60 -1.92 4.52
C SER A 22 -5.09 -0.57 4.01
N ALA A 23 -6.03 0.05 4.70
CA ALA A 23 -6.50 1.38 4.38
C ALA A 23 -7.06 2.10 5.61
N GLY A 24 -6.94 3.43 5.63
CA GLY A 24 -7.50 4.27 6.67
C GLY A 24 -7.42 5.76 6.35
N PRO A 25 -8.10 6.60 7.16
CA PRO A 25 -8.07 8.04 6.99
C PRO A 25 -6.67 8.63 7.21
N VAL A 26 -6.36 9.70 6.47
CA VAL A 26 -5.11 10.44 6.65
C VAL A 26 -5.37 11.63 7.56
N GLY A 27 -4.78 11.60 8.76
CA GLY A 27 -5.00 12.62 9.77
C GLY A 27 -6.45 12.61 10.26
N GLU A 28 -7.09 13.78 10.27
CA GLU A 28 -8.46 13.95 10.75
C GLU A 28 -9.51 13.94 9.61
N ASP A 29 -9.08 13.94 8.35
CA ASP A 29 -9.98 13.96 7.20
C ASP A 29 -10.51 12.56 6.87
N MET A 30 -11.75 12.29 7.28
CA MET A 30 -12.43 11.03 6.99
C MET A 30 -12.74 10.81 5.50
N PHE A 31 -12.70 11.85 4.66
CA PHE A 31 -12.94 11.76 3.23
C PHE A 31 -11.65 11.58 2.40
N HIS A 32 -10.49 11.56 3.06
CA HIS A 32 -9.21 11.27 2.45
C HIS A 32 -8.57 10.07 3.13
N TRP A 33 -8.45 8.97 2.39
CA TRP A 33 -7.80 7.75 2.89
C TRP A 33 -6.51 7.47 2.13
N GLN A 34 -5.61 6.79 2.82
CA GLN A 34 -4.44 6.14 2.23
C GLN A 34 -4.57 4.64 2.43
N ALA A 35 -4.29 3.91 1.37
CA ALA A 35 -4.19 2.47 1.36
C ALA A 35 -2.76 2.03 1.05
N THR A 36 -2.38 0.88 1.59
CA THR A 36 -1.14 0.18 1.26
C THR A 36 -1.51 -1.17 0.66
N ILE A 37 -0.97 -1.45 -0.52
CA ILE A 37 -1.12 -2.72 -1.22
C ILE A 37 0.24 -3.40 -1.30
N MET A 38 0.33 -4.63 -0.82
CA MET A 38 1.50 -5.48 -1.05
C MET A 38 1.42 -6.07 -2.45
N GLY A 39 2.52 -5.97 -3.20
CA GLY A 39 2.58 -6.50 -4.56
C GLY A 39 2.31 -8.01 -4.60
N PRO A 40 1.39 -8.48 -5.48
CA PRO A 40 1.09 -9.91 -5.60
C PRO A 40 2.33 -10.74 -5.93
N SER A 41 2.47 -11.91 -5.29
CA SER A 41 3.65 -12.77 -5.41
C SER A 41 3.81 -13.42 -6.78
N ASP A 42 2.71 -13.56 -7.51
CA ASP A 42 2.60 -14.10 -8.86
C ASP A 42 2.69 -13.02 -9.95
N SER A 43 3.09 -11.79 -9.58
CA SER A 43 3.24 -10.67 -10.49
C SER A 43 4.66 -10.11 -10.47
N PRO A 44 5.06 -9.31 -11.48
CA PRO A 44 6.33 -8.57 -11.46
C PRO A 44 6.46 -7.55 -10.32
N PHE A 45 5.39 -7.34 -9.56
CA PHE A 45 5.31 -6.43 -8.43
C PHE A 45 5.60 -7.13 -7.10
N ALA A 46 5.86 -8.45 -7.10
CA ALA A 46 6.14 -9.24 -5.90
C ALA A 46 7.18 -8.59 -4.98
N GLY A 47 6.84 -8.51 -3.68
CA GLY A 47 7.68 -7.89 -2.65
C GLY A 47 7.63 -6.36 -2.64
N GLY A 48 6.93 -5.72 -3.59
CA GLY A 48 6.72 -4.28 -3.60
C GLY A 48 5.67 -3.81 -2.59
N VAL A 49 5.77 -2.54 -2.19
CA VAL A 49 4.78 -1.86 -1.34
C VAL A 49 4.26 -0.63 -2.07
N PHE A 50 2.96 -0.61 -2.35
CA PHE A 50 2.31 0.42 -3.17
C PHE A 50 1.35 1.25 -2.34
N LEU A 51 1.63 2.54 -2.25
CA LEU A 51 0.75 3.52 -1.60
C LEU A 51 -0.30 4.02 -2.60
N VAL A 52 -1.56 4.01 -2.17
CA VAL A 52 -2.74 4.41 -2.95
C VAL A 52 -3.51 5.47 -2.18
N ASN A 53 -3.84 6.59 -2.83
CA ASN A 53 -4.69 7.64 -2.30
C ASN A 53 -6.15 7.39 -2.73
N ILE A 54 -7.08 7.58 -1.80
CA ILE A 54 -8.52 7.39 -2.00
C ILE A 54 -9.23 8.66 -1.50
N HIS A 55 -9.95 9.35 -2.38
CA HIS A 55 -10.77 10.50 -2.02
C HIS A 55 -12.24 10.20 -2.24
N PHE A 56 -13.03 10.31 -1.19
CA PHE A 56 -14.47 10.14 -1.27
C PHE A 56 -15.14 11.43 -1.72
N PRO A 57 -16.03 11.41 -2.72
CA PRO A 57 -16.81 12.59 -3.06
C PRO A 57 -17.94 12.81 -2.03
N PRO A 58 -18.51 14.03 -1.94
CA PRO A 58 -19.60 14.33 -1.01
C PRO A 58 -20.86 13.46 -1.18
N ASP A 59 -21.08 12.94 -2.38
CA ASP A 59 -22.20 12.09 -2.77
C ASP A 59 -21.89 10.59 -2.73
N TYR A 60 -20.77 10.18 -2.12
CA TYR A 60 -20.48 8.78 -1.84
C TYR A 60 -21.61 8.13 -1.01
N PRO A 61 -22.06 6.89 -1.32
CA PRO A 61 -21.53 5.95 -2.32
C PRO A 61 -22.21 6.01 -3.69
N PHE A 62 -23.01 7.04 -4.00
CA PHE A 62 -23.69 7.15 -5.30
C PHE A 62 -22.73 7.50 -6.44
N LYS A 63 -21.61 8.17 -6.12
CA LYS A 63 -20.46 8.30 -7.03
C LYS A 63 -19.24 7.55 -6.49
N PRO A 64 -18.37 7.03 -7.39
CA PRO A 64 -17.16 6.34 -7.01
C PRO A 64 -16.17 7.26 -6.29
N PRO A 65 -15.31 6.70 -5.42
CA PRO A 65 -14.16 7.41 -4.89
C PRO A 65 -13.14 7.66 -6.00
N LYS A 66 -12.38 8.75 -5.90
CA LYS A 66 -11.20 8.97 -6.75
C LYS A 66 -10.03 8.20 -6.16
N VAL A 67 -9.53 7.21 -6.90
CA VAL A 67 -8.41 6.37 -6.49
C VAL A 67 -7.21 6.61 -7.39
N SER A 68 -6.02 6.73 -6.80
CA SER A 68 -4.78 6.94 -7.55
C SER A 68 -3.57 6.35 -6.81
N PHE A 69 -2.64 5.77 -7.55
CA PHE A 69 -1.36 5.37 -6.98
C PHE A 69 -0.51 6.60 -6.65
N ARG A 70 -0.04 6.68 -5.41
CA ARG A 70 1.02 7.61 -5.01
C ARG A 70 2.40 7.07 -5.40
N THR A 71 2.56 5.75 -5.32
CA THR A 71 3.77 5.06 -5.79
C THR A 71 3.76 4.97 -7.31
N LYS A 72 4.88 5.21 -7.99
CA LYS A 72 4.93 5.03 -9.44
C LYS A 72 4.87 3.54 -9.77
N VAL A 73 4.00 3.16 -10.70
CA VAL A 73 3.82 1.76 -11.12
C VAL A 73 3.99 1.69 -12.63
N PHE A 74 4.82 0.78 -13.10
CA PHE A 74 4.96 0.49 -14.52
C PHE A 74 3.93 -0.58 -14.89
N HIS A 75 2.80 -0.15 -15.45
CA HIS A 75 1.66 -1.03 -15.69
C HIS A 75 0.80 -0.53 -16.86
N PRO A 76 0.25 -1.42 -17.72
CA PRO A 76 -0.57 -1.02 -18.87
C PRO A 76 -1.76 -0.12 -18.52
N ASN A 77 -2.42 -0.38 -17.39
CA ASN A 77 -3.62 0.34 -16.94
C ASN A 77 -3.36 1.40 -15.85
N ILE A 78 -2.09 1.72 -15.55
CA ILE A 78 -1.73 2.78 -14.58
C ILE A 78 -0.79 3.77 -15.25
N ASN A 79 -1.19 5.04 -15.32
CA ASN A 79 -0.35 6.05 -15.96
C ASN A 79 0.72 6.62 -14.99
N SER A 80 1.60 7.46 -15.51
CA SER A 80 2.67 8.10 -14.72
C SER A 80 2.15 9.00 -13.59
N ASN A 81 0.91 9.50 -13.66
CA ASN A 81 0.27 10.28 -12.60
C ASN A 81 -0.41 9.39 -11.54
N GLY A 82 -0.37 8.07 -11.71
CA GLY A 82 -1.00 7.10 -10.82
C GLY A 82 -2.50 6.93 -11.06
N SER A 83 -3.06 7.49 -12.12
CA SER A 83 -4.45 7.22 -12.50
C SER A 83 -4.61 5.77 -12.92
N ILE A 84 -5.73 5.16 -12.55
CA ILE A 84 -6.03 3.75 -12.80
C ILE A 84 -7.18 3.68 -13.80
N CYS A 85 -7.04 2.88 -14.87
CA CYS A 85 -8.20 2.47 -15.65
C CYS A 85 -8.76 1.18 -15.06
N LEU A 86 -9.89 1.32 -14.37
CA LEU A 86 -10.64 0.23 -13.78
C LEU A 86 -12.12 0.59 -13.90
N ASP A 87 -12.89 -0.25 -14.58
CA ASP A 87 -14.31 -0.06 -14.92
C ASP A 87 -15.20 0.16 -13.68
N ILE A 88 -14.91 -0.55 -12.58
CA ILE A 88 -15.64 -0.39 -11.32
C ILE A 88 -15.45 1.00 -10.71
N LEU A 89 -14.43 1.78 -11.10
CA LEU A 89 -14.24 3.18 -10.67
C LEU A 89 -14.91 4.19 -11.61
N LYS A 90 -15.60 3.70 -12.65
CA LYS A 90 -16.23 4.49 -13.70
C LYS A 90 -17.66 3.97 -13.97
N GLU A 91 -17.91 3.40 -15.14
CA GLU A 91 -19.23 2.97 -15.61
C GLU A 91 -19.82 1.78 -14.85
N GLN A 92 -18.98 0.91 -14.27
CA GLN A 92 -19.43 -0.25 -13.48
C GLN A 92 -19.48 0.03 -11.98
N TRP A 93 -19.35 1.29 -11.56
CA TRP A 93 -19.50 1.64 -10.16
C TRP A 93 -20.93 1.36 -9.67
N SER A 94 -21.03 0.65 -8.56
CA SER A 94 -22.28 0.43 -7.84
C SER A 94 -22.13 0.89 -6.38
N PRO A 95 -23.15 1.53 -5.78
CA PRO A 95 -23.15 1.86 -4.36
C PRO A 95 -23.00 0.64 -3.44
N ALA A 96 -23.16 -0.59 -3.96
CA ALA A 96 -22.91 -1.83 -3.23
C ALA A 96 -21.42 -2.23 -3.16
N LEU A 97 -20.55 -1.59 -3.95
CA LEU A 97 -19.10 -1.77 -3.87
C LEU A 97 -18.55 -1.07 -2.63
N THR A 98 -17.51 -1.66 -2.05
CA THR A 98 -16.81 -1.16 -0.86
C THR A 98 -15.35 -0.93 -1.19
N ILE A 99 -14.65 -0.15 -0.35
CA ILE A 99 -13.21 0.06 -0.48
C ILE A 99 -12.43 -1.25 -0.43
N SER A 100 -12.84 -2.21 0.41
CA SER A 100 -12.23 -3.54 0.42
C SER A 100 -12.28 -4.21 -0.97
N LYS A 101 -13.45 -4.21 -1.61
CA LYS A 101 -13.62 -4.76 -2.98
C LYS A 101 -12.80 -3.98 -4.01
N VAL A 102 -12.75 -2.66 -3.90
CA VAL A 102 -11.94 -1.82 -4.80
C VAL A 102 -10.45 -2.17 -4.68
N LEU A 103 -9.94 -2.33 -3.47
CA LEU A 103 -8.53 -2.70 -3.24
C LEU A 103 -8.22 -4.10 -3.79
N LEU A 104 -9.12 -5.06 -3.58
CA LEU A 104 -8.98 -6.41 -4.14
C LEU A 104 -8.98 -6.38 -5.68
N SER A 105 -9.83 -5.58 -6.30
CA SER A 105 -9.84 -5.40 -7.76
C SER A 105 -8.54 -4.75 -8.27
N ILE A 106 -7.95 -3.82 -7.51
CA ILE A 106 -6.63 -3.24 -7.86
C ILE A 106 -5.53 -4.29 -7.74
N CYS A 107 -5.54 -5.14 -6.70
CA CYS A 107 -4.60 -6.26 -6.58
C CYS A 107 -4.72 -7.21 -7.78
N SER A 108 -5.95 -7.57 -8.15
CA SER A 108 -6.18 -8.42 -9.33
C SER A 108 -5.69 -7.76 -10.62
N LEU A 109 -5.86 -6.43 -10.76
CA LEU A 109 -5.35 -5.69 -11.90
C LEU A 109 -3.82 -5.73 -11.98
N LEU A 110 -3.12 -5.69 -10.84
CA LEU A 110 -1.66 -5.81 -10.79
C LEU A 110 -1.16 -7.19 -11.21
N THR A 111 -1.91 -8.25 -10.92
CA THR A 111 -1.61 -9.62 -11.38
C THR A 111 -1.96 -9.80 -12.86
N ASP A 112 -3.15 -9.36 -13.26
CA ASP A 112 -3.72 -9.55 -14.59
C ASP A 112 -4.07 -8.19 -15.26
N PRO A 113 -3.10 -7.55 -15.94
CA PRO A 113 -3.36 -6.32 -16.69
C PRO A 113 -4.38 -6.54 -17.80
N ASN A 114 -5.17 -5.51 -18.13
CA ASN A 114 -6.04 -5.49 -19.29
C ASN A 114 -5.38 -4.72 -20.46
N PRO A 115 -4.70 -5.39 -21.41
CA PRO A 115 -4.00 -4.72 -22.48
C PRO A 115 -4.90 -4.27 -23.64
N ASP A 116 -6.21 -4.54 -23.61
CA ASP A 116 -7.17 -4.11 -24.63
C ASP A 116 -7.79 -2.74 -24.30
N ASP A 117 -7.74 -2.31 -23.04
CA ASP A 117 -8.07 -0.96 -22.59
C ASP A 117 -6.93 -0.31 -21.77
N PRO A 118 -5.76 -0.06 -22.39
CA PRO A 118 -4.60 0.46 -21.67
C PRO A 118 -4.65 1.98 -21.48
N LEU A 119 -4.15 2.47 -20.34
CA LEU A 119 -3.80 3.89 -20.18
C LEU A 119 -2.44 4.23 -20.79
N VAL A 120 -1.56 3.25 -20.91
CA VAL A 120 -0.21 3.41 -21.45
C VAL A 120 0.01 2.40 -22.58
N PRO A 121 -0.33 2.76 -23.84
CA PRO A 121 -0.28 1.85 -24.99
C PRO A 121 1.09 1.22 -25.20
N GLU A 122 2.18 1.93 -24.89
CA GLU A 122 3.55 1.43 -25.06
C GLU A 122 3.85 0.27 -24.10
N ILE A 123 3.39 0.37 -22.85
CA ILE A 123 3.55 -0.70 -21.84
C ILE A 123 2.65 -1.88 -22.21
N ALA A 124 1.42 -1.61 -22.67
CA ALA A 124 0.50 -2.65 -23.13
C ALA A 124 1.04 -3.41 -24.35
N HIS A 125 1.68 -2.70 -25.29
CA HIS A 125 2.34 -3.31 -26.44
C HIS A 125 3.49 -4.21 -25.97
N MET A 126 4.37 -3.73 -25.09
CA MET A 126 5.44 -4.55 -24.50
C MET A 126 4.91 -5.78 -23.77
N TYR A 127 3.85 -5.63 -22.97
CA TYR A 127 3.18 -6.74 -22.28
C TYR A 127 2.65 -7.81 -23.24
N LYS A 128 2.17 -7.40 -24.42
CA LYS A 128 1.66 -8.28 -25.48
C LYS A 128 2.77 -8.93 -26.32
N THR A 129 3.84 -8.20 -26.65
CA THR A 129 4.86 -8.64 -27.62
C THR A 129 6.12 -9.22 -26.99
N ASP A 130 6.46 -8.84 -25.77
CA ASP A 130 7.68 -9.26 -25.07
C ASP A 130 7.44 -9.34 -23.55
N ARG A 131 6.79 -10.45 -23.13
CA ARG A 131 6.45 -10.69 -21.72
C ARG A 131 7.69 -10.73 -20.84
N ALA A 132 8.76 -11.38 -21.29
CA ALA A 132 10.00 -11.50 -20.52
C ALA A 132 10.63 -10.12 -20.24
N LYS A 133 10.58 -9.21 -21.22
CA LYS A 133 11.05 -7.83 -21.03
C LYS A 133 10.14 -7.03 -20.10
N TYR A 134 8.82 -7.22 -20.17
CA TYR A 134 7.88 -6.58 -19.25
C TYR A 134 8.14 -7.01 -17.79
N GLU A 135 8.26 -8.31 -17.55
CA GLU A 135 8.43 -8.87 -16.20
C GLU A 135 9.86 -8.68 -15.64
N SER A 136 10.81 -8.26 -16.48
CA SER A 136 12.19 -8.05 -16.07
C SER A 136 12.28 -6.92 -15.02
N PRO A 137 12.96 -7.15 -13.87
CA PRO A 137 13.25 -6.09 -12.89
C PRO A 137 14.05 -4.91 -13.47
N LEU A 138 14.74 -5.13 -14.60
CA LEU A 138 15.51 -4.12 -15.32
C LEU A 138 14.67 -3.32 -16.32
N ALA A 139 13.40 -3.66 -16.50
CA ALA A 139 12.49 -2.89 -17.32
C ALA A 139 12.48 -1.42 -16.83
N PRO A 140 12.47 -0.43 -17.73
CA PRO A 140 12.74 0.97 -17.40
C PRO A 140 11.91 1.56 -16.25
N GLY A 141 10.72 1.00 -15.98
CA GLY A 141 9.84 1.40 -14.88
C GLY A 141 9.62 0.37 -13.76
N HIS A 142 10.18 -0.85 -13.83
CA HIS A 142 10.18 -1.81 -12.71
C HIS A 142 11.27 -1.51 -11.66
N ARG A 143 12.09 -0.47 -11.91
CA ARG A 143 12.86 0.21 -10.87
C ARG A 143 11.90 0.89 -9.91
N SER A 144 11.28 0.08 -9.07
CA SER A 144 10.83 0.53 -7.77
C SER A 144 11.99 1.32 -7.17
N THR A 145 11.69 2.55 -6.78
CA THR A 145 12.58 3.36 -5.98
C THR A 145 13.13 2.51 -4.81
N PRO A 146 14.33 2.80 -4.29
CA PRO A 146 14.95 2.03 -3.18
C PRO A 146 14.05 1.82 -1.95
N TRP A 147 12.96 2.57 -1.84
CA TRP A 147 11.86 2.42 -0.89
C TRP A 147 11.15 1.05 -0.91
N ALA A 148 10.99 0.39 -2.07
CA ALA A 148 10.27 -0.91 -2.11
C ALA A 148 11.13 -2.11 -1.64
N LYS A 149 12.43 -1.91 -1.37
CA LYS A 149 13.34 -2.93 -0.82
C LYS A 149 13.80 -2.62 0.61
N ALA A 150 13.18 -1.70 1.31
CA ALA A 150 13.51 -1.42 2.72
C ALA A 150 12.84 -2.42 3.68
N SER A 151 13.09 -3.72 3.51
CA SER A 151 12.69 -4.75 4.49
C SER A 151 13.40 -6.11 4.35
N GLN A 152 14.41 -6.25 3.48
CA GLN A 152 15.20 -7.47 3.36
C GLN A 152 16.71 -7.18 3.25
N THR A 153 17.28 -6.56 4.28
CA THR A 153 18.68 -6.80 4.65
C THR A 153 18.75 -7.02 6.15
N GLY A 154 18.49 -8.26 6.57
CA GLY A 154 19.01 -8.78 7.83
C GLY A 154 20.53 -8.90 7.73
N GLY A 155 21.22 -7.76 7.76
CA GLY A 155 22.66 -7.65 7.83
C GLY A 155 23.06 -7.34 9.25
N ARG A 156 23.60 -8.34 9.94
CA ARG A 156 24.22 -8.25 11.27
C ARG A 156 25.27 -7.12 11.23
N VAL A 157 24.97 -5.96 11.80
CA VAL A 157 25.98 -4.90 11.99
C VAL A 157 26.83 -5.35 13.17
N GLU A 158 27.98 -5.93 12.83
CA GLU A 158 29.02 -6.32 13.75
C GLU A 158 29.48 -5.08 14.53
N THR A 159 29.15 -5.07 15.82
CA THR A 159 29.46 -3.97 16.73
C THR A 159 30.97 -3.95 16.94
N GLN A 160 31.69 -3.15 16.16
CA GLN A 160 33.09 -2.84 16.48
C GLN A 160 33.15 -2.02 17.76
N ARG A 161 33.31 -2.73 18.88
CA ARG A 161 33.85 -2.20 20.12
C ARG A 161 35.23 -1.62 19.83
N ARG A 162 35.35 -0.30 19.84
CA ARG A 162 36.61 0.37 20.15
C ARG A 162 36.36 1.29 21.34
N TYR A 163 36.56 0.74 22.53
CA TYR A 163 36.68 1.51 23.76
C TYR A 163 37.90 2.42 23.63
N HIS A 164 37.72 3.74 23.68
CA HIS A 164 38.72 4.68 24.20
C HIS A 164 37.98 5.76 24.99
N LEU A 165 38.32 5.84 26.28
CA LEU A 165 37.86 6.83 27.24
C LEU A 165 38.40 8.22 26.88
N ASN A 166 37.57 9.26 27.00
CA ASN A 166 37.86 10.37 27.92
C ASN A 166 36.68 11.34 28.07
N ASN A 167 36.29 11.49 29.33
CA ASN A 167 35.71 12.64 30.02
C ASN A 167 35.60 13.94 29.20
N HIS A 168 34.36 14.41 28.97
CA HIS A 168 33.91 15.79 29.26
C HIS A 168 32.38 15.84 29.10
N GLN A 169 31.70 16.42 30.08
CA GLN A 169 30.25 16.59 30.09
C GLN A 169 29.76 17.37 28.85
N VAL A 170 28.87 16.77 28.07
CA VAL A 170 27.96 17.50 27.19
C VAL A 170 26.57 17.04 27.55
N THR A 171 25.79 17.94 28.14
CA THR A 171 24.35 17.77 28.39
C THR A 171 23.64 17.53 27.07
N THR A 172 23.21 16.29 26.80
CA THR A 172 22.34 15.97 25.67
C THR A 172 20.89 16.22 26.05
N LEU A 173 20.26 17.21 25.42
CA LEU A 173 18.81 17.35 25.36
C LEU A 173 18.19 16.08 24.71
N PRO A 174 16.98 15.65 25.11
CA PRO A 174 16.33 14.50 24.49
C PRO A 174 15.97 14.82 23.03
N PRO A 175 16.27 13.94 22.06
CA PRO A 175 15.74 14.08 20.71
C PRO A 175 14.24 13.80 20.74
N THR A 176 13.45 14.87 20.62
CA THR A 176 12.05 14.78 20.25
C THR A 176 11.92 14.30 18.81
N LYS A 177 10.87 13.49 18.58
CA LYS A 177 10.20 13.18 17.30
C LYS A 177 10.66 11.92 16.54
N TYR A 178 9.99 10.83 16.88
CA TYR A 178 9.39 9.85 15.96
C TYR A 178 10.33 9.16 14.95
N GLU A 179 11.22 8.31 15.47
CA GLU A 179 11.74 7.18 14.69
C GLU A 179 10.78 5.99 14.84
N TRP A 180 9.96 5.75 13.81
CA TRP A 180 9.13 4.56 13.71
C TRP A 180 9.97 3.41 13.15
N THR A 181 10.52 2.57 14.03
CA THR A 181 11.07 1.27 13.62
C THR A 181 9.93 0.28 13.39
N PHE A 182 10.15 -0.73 12.55
CA PHE A 182 9.16 -1.76 12.16
C PHE A 182 8.54 -2.49 13.38
N GLU A 183 9.29 -2.64 14.48
CA GLU A 183 8.75 -3.15 15.76
C GLU A 183 7.71 -2.20 16.39
N GLY A 184 7.82 -0.89 16.18
CA GLY A 184 6.84 0.10 16.63
C GLY A 184 5.49 0.01 15.92
N CYS A 185 5.47 -0.35 14.63
CA CYS A 185 4.21 -0.58 13.91
C CYS A 185 3.49 -1.86 14.36
N CYS A 186 4.24 -2.92 14.69
CA CYS A 186 3.65 -4.13 15.28
C CYS A 186 3.17 -3.88 16.72
N ALA A 187 3.85 -3.04 17.51
CA ALA A 187 3.44 -2.71 18.88
C ALA A 187 2.17 -1.84 18.94
N GLN A 188 1.98 -0.91 18.00
CA GLN A 188 0.78 -0.06 17.95
C GLN A 188 -0.50 -0.84 17.60
N LEU A 189 -0.37 -2.00 16.92
CA LEU A 189 -1.47 -2.92 16.68
C LEU A 189 -1.89 -3.69 17.95
N ASN A 190 -1.05 -3.75 18.98
CA ASN A 190 -1.34 -4.42 20.25
C ASN A 190 -1.79 -3.46 21.37
N SER A 191 -1.73 -2.14 21.17
CA SER A 191 -2.13 -1.16 22.20
C SER A 191 -3.58 -0.67 22.09
N TYR A 192 -4.33 -1.06 21.04
CA TYR A 192 -5.70 -0.59 20.79
C TYR A 192 -6.80 -1.66 20.87
N VAL A 193 -6.47 -2.90 21.25
CA VAL A 193 -7.47 -3.93 21.57
C VAL A 193 -7.00 -4.76 22.78
N PRO A 194 -7.32 -4.38 24.03
CA PRO A 194 -7.33 -5.39 25.09
C PRO A 194 -8.51 -6.32 24.79
N TYR A 195 -8.37 -7.61 25.07
CA TYR A 195 -9.34 -8.68 24.78
C TYR A 195 -9.28 -9.23 23.34
N LEU A 196 -8.32 -10.11 23.07
CA LEU A 196 -8.55 -11.46 22.51
C LEU A 196 -7.21 -12.10 22.10
N VAL A 197 -6.41 -12.52 23.08
CA VAL A 197 -5.47 -13.63 22.86
C VAL A 197 -5.53 -14.54 24.08
N LYS A 198 -6.38 -15.56 24.00
CA LYS A 198 -6.09 -16.83 24.66
C LYS A 198 -6.16 -17.93 23.62
N SER A 199 -5.02 -18.59 23.49
CA SER A 199 -4.87 -19.97 23.05
C SER A 199 -5.12 -20.25 21.58
N VAL A 200 -4.03 -20.36 20.81
CA VAL A 200 -3.76 -21.63 20.12
C VAL A 200 -2.28 -21.94 20.28
N SER A 201 -2.01 -22.94 21.12
CA SER A 201 -0.71 -23.58 21.27
C SER A 201 -0.43 -24.49 20.07
N VAL A 202 0.82 -24.46 19.64
CA VAL A 202 1.60 -25.54 19.01
C VAL A 202 0.96 -26.93 19.14
N TRP A 203 0.66 -27.55 18.00
CA TRP A 203 0.97 -28.94 17.62
C TRP A 203 0.99 -29.04 16.09
#